data_AF-A0A7J4G2G6-F1
#
_entry.id   AF-A0A7J4G2G6-F1
#
_cell.length_a   1.000
_cell.length_b   1.000
_cell.length_c   1.000
_cell.angle_alpha   90.00
_cell.angle_beta   90.00
_cell.angle_gamma   90.00
#
_symmetry.space_group_name_H-M   'P 1'
#
loop_
_entity.id
_entity.type
_entity.pdbx_description
1 polymer ?
#
loop_
_entity_poly.entity_id
_entity_poly.type
_entity_poly.pdbx_seq_one_letter_code
_entity_poly.pdbx_strand_id
1 'polypeptide(L)' 'MAVHLLQILKKYNTKEKNFPKIMRTDPAIKNLNVKEGDIIEIKRKVLTTGETYSYYRVVV' A
#
# COMPACT_ATOMS: atom_id res chain seq x y z
N MET A 1 -10.23 -8.50 -0.15
CA MET A 1 -9.65 -8.83 -1.48
C MET A 1 -8.14 -8.84 -1.32
N ALA A 2 -7.51 -10.02 -1.38
CA ALA A 2 -6.06 -10.14 -1.29
C ALA A 2 -5.46 -9.57 -2.58
N VAL A 3 -4.83 -8.40 -2.51
CA VAL A 3 -4.14 -7.81 -3.65
C VAL A 3 -2.87 -8.62 -3.88
N HIS A 4 -2.70 -9.16 -5.08
CA HIS A 4 -1.58 -10.04 -5.41
C HIS A 4 -0.24 -9.26 -5.33
N LEU A 5 0.49 -9.41 -4.22
CA LEU A 5 1.81 -8.84 -3.97
C LEU A 5 2.75 -8.91 -5.18
N LEU A 6 2.80 -10.08 -5.82
CA LEU A 6 3.62 -10.34 -7.01
C LEU A 6 3.31 -9.40 -8.19
N GLN A 7 2.04 -9.03 -8.38
CA GLN A 7 1.63 -8.14 -9.48
C GLN A 7 2.11 -6.71 -9.23
N ILE A 8 2.05 -6.24 -7.98
CA ILE A 8 2.51 -4.89 -7.60
C ILE A 8 4.03 -4.80 -7.74
N LEU A 9 4.77 -5.77 -7.21
CA LEU A 9 6.23 -5.81 -7.31
C LEU A 9 6.69 -5.84 -8.77
N LYS A 10 6.01 -6.63 -9.62
CA LYS A 10 6.29 -6.70 -11.05
C LYS A 10 5.96 -5.39 -11.77
N LYS A 11 4.83 -4.75 -11.45
CA LYS A 11 4.41 -3.47 -12.05
C LYS A 11 5.42 -2.36 -11.81
N TYR A 12 5.96 -2.28 -10.59
CA TYR A 12 6.94 -1.24 -10.21
C TYR A 12 8.39 -1.70 -10.36
N ASN A 13 8.62 -2.93 -10.84
CA ASN A 13 9.92 -3.57 -10.99
C ASN A 13 10.86 -3.33 -9.79
N THR A 14 10.33 -3.53 -8.58
CA THR A 14 11.03 -3.15 -7.35
C THR A 14 10.80 -4.17 -6.23
N LYS A 15 11.60 -4.08 -5.17
CA LYS A 15 11.50 -4.95 -3.99
C LYS A 15 10.59 -4.31 -2.95
N GLU A 16 9.91 -5.14 -2.15
CA GLU A 16 9.08 -4.69 -1.01
C GLU A 16 9.77 -3.64 -0.13
N LYS A 17 11.06 -3.86 0.12
CA LYS A 17 11.92 -2.98 0.95
C LYS A 17 12.01 -1.54 0.44
N ASN A 18 11.78 -1.33 -0.85
CA ASN A 18 11.86 -0.03 -1.50
C ASN A 18 10.53 0.73 -1.44
N PHE A 19 9.44 0.07 -1.01
CA PHE A 19 8.19 0.76 -0.79
C PHE A 19 8.23 1.53 0.54
N PRO A 20 7.52 2.66 0.62
CA PRO A 20 7.29 3.35 1.87
C PRO A 20 6.66 2.41 2.89
N LYS A 21 7.08 2.54 4.15
CA LYS A 21 6.67 1.66 5.24
C LYS A 21 5.54 2.28 6.04
N ILE A 22 4.70 1.44 6.65
CA ILE A 22 3.67 1.84 7.61
C ILE A 22 3.75 0.90 8.81
N MET A 23 3.72 1.47 10.02
CA MET A 23 3.78 0.67 11.24
C MET A 23 2.45 -0.04 11.46
N ARG A 24 2.48 -1.30 11.92
CA ARG A 24 1.25 -2.01 12.33
C ARG A 24 0.40 -1.25 13.35
N THR A 25 1.02 -0.40 14.17
CA THR A 25 0.36 0.44 15.18
C THR A 25 -0.27 1.71 14.61
N ASP A 26 -0.10 1.98 13.31
CA ASP A 26 -0.64 3.19 12.68
C ASP A 26 -2.18 3.19 12.73
N PRO A 27 -2.80 4.30 13.19
CA PRO A 27 -4.25 4.38 13.36
C PRO A 27 -5.02 4.20 12.05
N ALA A 28 -4.43 4.54 10.89
CA ALA A 28 -5.08 4.39 9.59
C ALA A 28 -5.31 2.92 9.20
N ILE A 29 -4.54 2.00 9.78
CA ILE A 29 -4.64 0.57 9.48
C ILE A 29 -5.16 -0.26 10.65
N LYS A 30 -5.49 0.39 11.76
CA LYS A 30 -5.98 -0.24 13.00
C LYS A 30 -7.22 -1.11 12.79
N ASN A 31 -8.09 -0.72 11.86
CA ASN A 31 -9.33 -1.43 11.55
C ASN A 31 -9.14 -2.49 10.44
N LEU A 32 -7.94 -2.58 9.84
CA LEU A 32 -7.61 -3.60 8.85
C LEU A 32 -6.88 -4.77 9.51
N ASN A 33 -7.26 -5.99 9.17
CA ASN A 33 -6.59 -7.20 9.64
C ASN A 33 -5.36 -7.50 8.77
N VAL A 34 -4.30 -6.71 8.91
CA VAL A 34 -3.03 -6.83 8.17
C VAL A 34 -1.93 -7.46 9.01
N LYS A 35 -1.00 -8.14 8.35
CA LYS A 35 0.21 -8.72 8.93
C LYS A 35 1.45 -7.97 8.46
N GLU A 36 2.55 -8.13 9.19
CA GLU A 36 3.86 -7.63 8.76
C GLU A 36 4.21 -8.25 7.40
N GLY A 37 4.69 -7.41 6.47
CA GLY A 37 4.96 -7.78 5.09
C GLY A 37 3.79 -7.54 4.12
N ASP A 38 2.58 -7.29 4.61
CA ASP A 38 1.45 -6.96 3.72
C ASP A 38 1.65 -5.62 3.01
N ILE A 39 1.16 -5.51 1.78
CA ILE A 39 1.09 -4.23 1.06
C ILE A 39 -0.32 -3.67 1.10
N ILE A 40 -0.41 -2.40 1.51
CA ILE A 40 -1.65 -1.64 1.58
C ILE A 40 -1.73 -0.71 0.37
N GLU A 41 -2.85 -0.78 -0.35
CA GLU A 41 -3.21 0.17 -1.40
C GLU A 41 -4.01 1.34 -0.81
N ILE A 42 -3.53 2.56 -1.02
CA ILE A 42 -4.16 3.80 -0.61
C ILE A 42 -4.65 4.50 -1.88
N LYS A 43 -5.97 4.57 -2.05
CA LYS A 43 -6.62 5.30 -3.14
C LYS A 43 -6.95 6.70 -2.65
N ARG A 44 -6.24 7.71 -3.16
CA ARG A 44 -6.50 9.12 -2.84
C ARG A 44 -7.01 9.85 -4.07
N LYS A 45 -8.08 10.63 -3.90
CA LYS A 45 -8.54 11.54 -4.93
C LYS A 45 -7.62 12.76 -4.96
N VAL A 46 -7.07 13.06 -6.11
CA VAL A 46 -6.24 14.24 -6.32
C VAL A 46 -7.14 15.38 -6.76
N LEU A 47 -7.15 16.46 -5.97
CA LEU A 47 -8.03 17.61 -6.19
C LEU A 47 -7.74 18.34 -7.50
N THR A 48 -6.50 18.29 -7.99
CA THR A 48 -6.07 19.03 -9.19
C THR A 48 -6.49 18.36 -10.49
N THR A 49 -6.42 17.02 -10.60
CA THR A 49 -6.79 16.29 -11.82
C THR A 49 -8.19 15.65 -11.72
N GLY A 50 -8.76 15.57 -10.52
CA GLY A 50 -10.00 14.85 -10.25
C GLY A 50 -9.83 13.32 -10.23
N GLU A 51 -8.65 12.81 -10.56
CA GLU A 51 -8.35 11.38 -10.67
C GLU A 51 -8.05 10.75 -9.31
N THR A 52 -8.23 9.43 -9.23
CA THR A 52 -7.85 8.64 -8.05
C THR A 52 -6.49 8.00 -8.28
N TYR A 53 -5.50 8.37 -7.47
CA TYR A 53 -4.17 7.78 -7.51
C TYR A 53 -4.04 6.68 -6.46
N SER A 54 -3.50 5.53 -6.89
CA SER A 54 -3.12 4.43 -6.01
C SER A 54 -1.69 4.60 -5.52
N TYR A 55 -1.51 4.53 -4.20
CA TYR A 55 -0.22 4.55 -3.53
C TYR A 55 -0.05 3.28 -2.69
N TYR A 56 1.16 2.73 -2.63
CA TYR A 56 1.40 1.44 -1.98
C TYR A 56 2.37 1.59 -0.82
N ARG A 57 2.06 0.98 0.33
CA ARG A 57 2.93 0.94 1.51
C ARG A 57 3.05 -0.47 2.07
N VAL A 58 4.23 -0.84 2.57
CA VAL A 58 4.48 -2.14 3.21
C VAL A 58 4.31 -2.02 4.73
N VAL A 59 3.58 -2.95 5.32
CA VAL A 59 3.40 -3.04 6.77
C VAL A 59 4.67 -3.59 7.41
N VAL A 60 5.18 -2.86 8.39
CA VAL A 60 6.33 -3.23 9.22
C VAL A 60 6.02 -3.10 10.70
#